data_AF-A0A486XJZ6-F1
#
_entry.id   AF-A0A486XJZ6-F1
#
_cell.length_a   1.000
_cell.length_b   1.000
_cell.length_c   1.000
_cell.angle_alpha   90.00
_cell.angle_beta   90.00
_cell.angle_gamma   90.00
#
_symmetry.space_group_name_H-M   'P 1'
#
loop_
_entity.id
_entity.type
_entity.pdbx_description
1 polymer ?
#
loop_
_entity_poly.entity_id
_entity_poly.type
_entity_poly.pdbx_seq_one_letter_code
_entity_poly.pdbx_strand_id
1 'polypeptide(L)'
;MGIHRLMMQMSQTQSKLRLSNYPDWVQKAYLAKLSSTKCMRTAGKENSAFTESLSQLKNAQFSFGDKPLIVLTAGKCISNEGYGFDQKWLDQSFKVWKELQKELVTQSTKGKQIIAEHSDHQITRNQPEIIIDAIKELINSEEKLGVH
;
A
#
# COMPACT_ATOMS: atom_id res chain seq x y z
N MET A 1 0.38 -1.27 31.74
CA MET A 1 -1.11 -1.27 31.76
C MET A 1 -1.77 0.11 31.51
N GLY A 2 -1.02 1.21 31.35
CA GLY A 2 -1.53 2.49 30.80
C GLY A 2 -1.18 2.69 29.32
N ILE A 3 0.09 2.50 28.95
CA ILE A 3 0.59 2.64 27.56
C ILE A 3 -0.08 1.66 26.59
N HIS A 4 -0.33 0.42 26.99
CA HIS A 4 -1.09 -0.54 26.17
C HIS A 4 -2.53 -0.07 25.91
N ARG A 5 -3.17 0.57 26.89
CA ARG A 5 -4.53 1.11 26.76
C ARG A 5 -4.54 2.34 25.85
N LEU A 6 -3.53 3.21 25.98
CA LEU A 6 -3.30 4.35 25.10
C LEU A 6 -3.03 3.91 23.65
N MET A 7 -2.17 2.92 23.43
CA MET A 7 -1.89 2.34 22.10
C MET A 7 -3.14 1.68 21.49
N MET A 8 -3.92 0.94 22.30
CA MET A 8 -5.19 0.37 21.87
C MET A 8 -6.25 1.45 21.61
N GLN A 9 -6.26 2.56 22.35
CA GLN A 9 -7.20 3.66 22.13
C GLN A 9 -6.85 4.46 20.86
N MET A 10 -5.56 4.70 20.61
CA MET A 10 -5.07 5.29 19.36
C MET A 10 -5.35 4.38 18.15
N SER A 11 -5.23 3.05 18.31
CA SER A 11 -5.56 2.09 17.24
C SER A 11 -7.06 1.85 17.08
N GLN A 12 -7.87 1.92 18.15
CA GLN A 12 -9.31 1.62 18.12
C GLN A 12 -10.12 2.68 17.40
N THR A 13 -9.81 3.97 17.55
CA THR A 13 -10.60 5.04 16.91
C THR A 13 -10.50 4.94 15.38
N GLN A 14 -9.29 4.68 14.85
CA GLN A 14 -9.06 4.48 13.42
C GLN A 14 -9.51 3.10 12.94
N SER A 15 -9.30 2.04 13.71
CA SER A 15 -9.79 0.71 13.34
C SER A 15 -11.32 0.68 13.29
N LYS A 16 -12.02 1.38 14.18
CA LYS A 16 -13.48 1.54 14.11
C LYS A 16 -13.92 2.29 12.85
N LEU A 17 -13.26 3.39 12.48
CA LEU A 17 -13.54 4.12 11.23
C LEU A 17 -13.24 3.30 9.97
N ARG A 18 -12.16 2.50 9.97
CA ARG A 18 -11.82 1.64 8.82
C ARG A 18 -12.69 0.38 8.74
N LEU A 19 -13.20 -0.11 9.87
CA LEU A 19 -13.95 -1.36 9.93
C LEU A 19 -15.47 -1.17 10.02
N SER A 20 -15.95 0.07 10.18
CA SER A 20 -17.37 0.41 10.34
C SER A 20 -18.26 -0.11 9.21
N ASN A 21 -17.69 -0.28 8.02
CA ASN A 21 -18.42 -0.74 6.83
C ASN A 21 -18.54 -2.27 6.78
N TYR A 22 -17.96 -3.00 7.74
CA TYR A 22 -18.02 -4.46 7.81
C TYR A 22 -18.92 -4.92 8.97
N PRO A 23 -19.55 -6.11 8.86
CA PRO A 23 -20.31 -6.71 9.97
C PRO A 23 -19.45 -6.88 11.23
N ASP A 24 -20.07 -6.77 12.41
CA ASP A 24 -19.40 -6.85 13.71
C ASP A 24 -18.45 -8.04 13.87
N TRP A 25 -18.83 -9.21 13.36
CA TRP A 25 -18.01 -10.41 13.46
C TRP A 25 -16.71 -10.29 12.65
N VAL A 26 -16.73 -9.60 11.50
CA VAL A 26 -15.54 -9.30 10.69
C VAL A 26 -14.66 -8.32 11.44
N GLN A 27 -15.24 -7.28 12.04
CA GLN A 27 -14.48 -6.31 12.82
C GLN A 27 -13.77 -6.99 14.00
N LYS A 28 -14.49 -7.84 14.75
CA LYS A 28 -13.95 -8.61 15.87
C LYS A 28 -12.85 -9.59 15.42
N ALA A 29 -13.07 -10.32 14.33
CA ALA A 29 -12.08 -11.24 13.78
C ALA A 29 -10.82 -10.51 13.31
N TYR A 30 -10.98 -9.37 12.63
CA TYR A 30 -9.88 -8.53 12.15
C TYR A 30 -9.05 -7.99 13.32
N LEU A 31 -9.71 -7.41 14.33
CA LEU A 31 -9.04 -6.92 15.54
C LEU A 31 -8.34 -8.04 16.29
N ALA A 32 -8.97 -9.20 16.47
CA ALA A 32 -8.36 -10.36 17.12
C ALA A 32 -7.09 -10.83 16.37
N LYS A 33 -7.11 -10.83 15.03
CA LYS A 33 -5.93 -11.15 14.21
C LYS A 33 -4.81 -10.14 14.44
N LEU A 34 -5.11 -8.84 14.37
CA LEU A 34 -4.10 -7.78 14.56
C LEU A 34 -3.50 -7.78 15.97
N SER A 35 -4.31 -8.09 16.99
CA SER A 35 -3.86 -8.19 18.38
C SER A 35 -3.16 -9.50 18.72
N SER A 36 -3.05 -10.45 17.78
CA SER A 36 -2.35 -11.70 18.02
C SER A 36 -0.84 -11.50 18.15
N THR A 37 -0.21 -12.26 19.05
CA THR A 37 1.25 -12.26 19.23
C THR A 37 1.99 -12.64 17.95
N LYS A 38 1.40 -13.51 17.13
CA LYS A 38 1.94 -13.88 15.81
C LYS A 38 1.96 -12.68 14.86
N CYS A 39 0.86 -11.94 14.73
CA CYS A 39 0.80 -10.77 13.86
C CYS A 39 1.79 -9.68 14.30
N MET A 40 1.84 -9.36 15.59
CA MET A 40 2.77 -8.35 16.11
C MET A 40 4.23 -8.77 15.92
N ARG A 41 4.55 -10.05 16.12
CA ARG A 41 5.90 -10.59 15.90
C ARG A 41 6.30 -10.53 14.43
N THR A 42 5.39 -10.87 13.51
CA THR A 42 5.64 -10.78 12.07
C THR A 42 5.88 -9.32 11.66
N ALA A 43 5.01 -8.40 12.06
CA ALA A 43 5.17 -6.97 11.77
C ALA A 43 6.51 -6.42 12.31
N GLY A 44 6.90 -6.82 13.52
CA GLY A 44 8.21 -6.45 14.09
C GLY A 44 9.39 -6.98 13.29
N LYS A 45 9.31 -8.24 12.82
CA LYS A 45 10.34 -8.85 11.96
C LYS A 45 10.43 -8.15 10.60
N GLU A 46 9.29 -7.89 9.95
CA GLU A 46 9.23 -7.16 8.68
C GLU A 46 9.86 -5.77 8.82
N ASN A 47 9.52 -5.03 9.89
CA ASN A 47 10.11 -3.73 10.16
C ASN A 47 11.63 -3.81 10.40
N SER A 48 12.10 -4.83 11.12
CA SER A 48 13.55 -5.01 11.35
C SER A 48 14.33 -5.38 10.09
N ALA A 49 13.68 -6.06 9.13
CA ALA A 49 14.28 -6.45 7.85
C ALA A 49 14.29 -5.32 6.82
N PHE A 50 13.50 -4.25 7.03
CA PHE A 50 13.30 -3.20 6.04
C PHE A 50 14.60 -2.53 5.59
N THR A 51 15.49 -2.17 6.53
CA THR A 51 16.78 -1.55 6.22
C THR A 51 17.67 -2.45 5.36
N GLU A 52 17.70 -3.75 5.69
CA GLU A 52 18.46 -4.74 4.92
C GLU A 52 17.88 -4.90 3.51
N SER A 53 16.55 -4.96 3.37
CA SER A 53 15.88 -5.00 2.07
C SER A 53 16.20 -3.78 1.21
N LEU A 54 16.28 -2.58 1.79
CA LEU A 54 16.68 -1.36 1.07
C LEU A 54 18.15 -1.43 0.60
N SER A 55 19.04 -1.97 1.44
CA SER A 55 20.45 -2.19 1.07
C SER A 55 20.58 -3.15 -0.12
N GLN A 56 19.81 -4.24 -0.10
CA GLN A 56 19.77 -5.20 -1.19
C GLN A 56 19.27 -4.58 -2.50
N LEU A 57 18.19 -3.78 -2.45
CA LEU A 57 17.66 -3.08 -3.62
C LEU A 57 18.66 -2.09 -4.23
N LYS A 58 19.43 -1.38 -3.39
CA LYS A 58 20.47 -0.45 -3.86
C LYS A 58 21.54 -1.15 -4.69
N ASN A 59 21.85 -2.40 -4.37
CA ASN A 59 22.88 -3.18 -5.06
C ASN A 59 22.34 -4.00 -6.24
N ALA A 60 21.02 -4.19 -6.34
CA ALA A 60 20.42 -5.17 -7.24
C ALA A 60 20.33 -4.75 -8.72
N GLN A 61 20.63 -3.49 -9.08
CA GLN A 61 20.44 -2.91 -10.43
C GLN A 61 19.29 -3.59 -11.20
N PHE A 62 18.09 -3.50 -10.63
CA PHE A 62 16.95 -4.27 -11.08
C PHE A 62 16.20 -3.56 -12.20
N SER A 63 15.76 -4.30 -13.23
CA SER A 63 14.84 -3.82 -14.27
C SER A 63 13.94 -4.97 -14.72
N PHE A 64 12.69 -4.64 -15.05
CA PHE A 64 11.72 -5.55 -15.66
C PHE A 64 11.91 -5.71 -17.17
N GLY A 65 12.78 -4.91 -17.81
CA GLY A 65 13.03 -4.98 -19.24
C GLY A 65 11.76 -4.72 -20.05
N ASP A 66 11.36 -5.68 -20.89
CA ASP A 66 10.18 -5.62 -21.76
C ASP A 66 8.91 -6.26 -21.17
N LYS A 67 8.96 -6.70 -19.90
CA LYS A 67 7.80 -7.27 -19.20
C LYS A 67 6.76 -6.18 -18.94
N PRO A 68 5.47 -6.42 -19.22
CA PRO A 68 4.40 -5.47 -18.90
C PRO A 68 4.41 -5.08 -17.41
N LEU A 69 4.27 -3.79 -17.13
CA LEU A 69 4.24 -3.26 -15.76
C LEU A 69 3.17 -2.17 -15.66
N ILE A 70 2.21 -2.36 -14.76
CA ILE A 70 1.22 -1.33 -14.41
C ILE A 70 1.42 -0.94 -12.94
N VAL A 71 1.76 0.33 -12.70
CA VAL A 71 1.94 0.90 -11.36
C VAL A 71 0.67 1.64 -10.94
N LEU A 72 -0.03 1.10 -9.94
CA LEU A 72 -1.21 1.73 -9.34
C LEU A 72 -0.78 2.67 -8.20
N THR A 73 -1.04 3.97 -8.36
CA THR A 73 -0.61 5.00 -7.40
C THR A 73 -1.80 5.67 -6.74
N ALA A 74 -1.75 5.84 -5.41
CA ALA A 74 -2.77 6.58 -4.67
C ALA A 74 -2.82 8.05 -5.13
N GLY A 75 -4.01 8.57 -5.40
CA GLY A 75 -4.24 9.97 -5.77
C GLY A 75 -4.36 10.90 -4.56
N LYS A 76 -4.74 10.36 -3.39
CA LYS A 76 -4.90 11.13 -2.15
C LYS A 76 -3.78 10.85 -1.15
N CYS A 77 -3.32 11.90 -0.49
CA CYS A 77 -2.49 11.78 0.70
C CYS A 77 -3.31 11.15 1.85
N ILE A 78 -2.63 10.46 2.76
CA ILE A 78 -3.29 9.95 3.98
C ILE A 78 -3.77 11.13 4.84
N SER A 79 -4.94 10.99 5.47
CA SER A 79 -5.43 12.00 6.41
C SER A 79 -4.53 12.06 7.64
N ASN A 80 -4.30 13.26 8.17
CA ASN A 80 -3.62 13.44 9.45
C ASN A 80 -4.48 13.03 10.68
N GLU A 81 -5.77 12.77 10.46
CA GLU A 81 -6.72 12.45 11.54
C GLU A 81 -6.28 11.25 12.37
N GLY A 82 -5.98 11.51 13.65
CA GLY A 82 -5.62 10.49 14.64
C GLY A 82 -4.16 10.02 14.61
N TYR A 83 -3.30 10.57 13.73
CA TYR A 83 -1.87 10.22 13.68
C TYR A 83 -0.95 11.24 14.34
N GLY A 84 -1.40 12.50 14.46
CA GLY A 84 -0.59 13.57 15.05
C GLY A 84 0.68 13.90 14.24
N PHE A 85 0.68 13.61 12.94
CA PHE A 85 1.75 14.01 12.05
C PHE A 85 1.61 15.50 11.69
N ASP A 86 2.72 16.12 11.30
CA ASP A 86 2.65 17.47 10.73
C ASP A 86 2.14 17.41 9.28
N GLN A 87 1.20 18.28 8.92
CA GLN A 87 0.58 18.24 7.57
C GLN A 87 1.61 18.55 6.48
N LYS A 88 2.53 19.47 6.73
CA LYS A 88 3.59 19.81 5.76
C LYS A 88 4.53 18.62 5.55
N TRP A 89 4.86 17.89 6.61
CA TRP A 89 5.61 16.64 6.49
C TRP A 89 4.87 15.57 5.67
N LEU A 90 3.55 15.42 5.87
CA LEU A 90 2.73 14.48 5.10
C LEU A 90 2.71 14.84 3.60
N ASP A 91 2.51 16.11 3.28
CA ASP A 91 2.48 16.59 1.89
C ASP A 91 3.84 16.40 1.20
N GLN A 92 4.94 16.66 1.91
CA GLN A 92 6.30 16.41 1.41
C GLN A 92 6.54 14.92 1.17
N SER A 93 6.17 14.07 2.12
CA SER A 93 6.29 12.62 2.01
C SER A 93 5.46 12.07 0.85
N PHE A 94 4.25 12.60 0.66
CA PHE A 94 3.38 12.22 -0.44
C PHE A 94 3.92 12.69 -1.80
N LYS A 95 4.59 13.84 -1.86
CA LYS A 95 5.30 14.27 -3.07
C LYS A 95 6.42 13.30 -3.44
N VAL A 96 7.29 12.96 -2.49
CA VAL A 96 8.38 11.98 -2.70
C VAL A 96 7.81 10.63 -3.11
N TRP A 97 6.73 10.19 -2.45
CA TRP A 97 6.04 8.96 -2.81
C TRP A 97 5.61 8.94 -4.29
N LYS A 98 4.98 10.02 -4.78
CA LYS A 98 4.57 10.12 -6.20
C LYS A 98 5.75 10.10 -7.16
N GLU A 99 6.88 10.70 -6.78
CA GLU A 99 8.12 10.67 -7.58
C GLU A 99 8.66 9.23 -7.68
N LEU A 100 8.74 8.52 -6.55
CA LEU A 100 9.16 7.11 -6.51
C LEU A 100 8.24 6.20 -7.35
N GLN A 101 6.93 6.44 -7.35
CA GLN A 101 6.01 5.66 -8.20
C GLN A 101 6.26 5.91 -9.70
N LYS A 102 6.62 7.15 -10.10
CA LYS A 102 7.01 7.45 -11.48
C LYS A 102 8.33 6.78 -11.86
N GLU A 103 9.30 6.76 -10.94
CA GLU A 103 10.57 6.05 -11.14
C GLU A 103 10.38 4.53 -11.26
N LEU A 104 9.41 3.96 -10.54
CA LEU A 104 9.08 2.54 -10.66
C LEU A 104 8.53 2.18 -12.05
N VAL A 105 7.78 3.08 -12.68
CA VAL A 105 7.24 2.88 -14.04
C VAL A 105 8.39 2.70 -15.05
N THR A 106 9.50 3.42 -14.88
CA THR A 106 10.64 3.35 -15.81
C THR A 106 11.44 2.06 -15.71
N GLN A 107 11.14 1.20 -14.73
CA GLN A 107 11.77 -0.12 -14.61
C GLN A 107 11.33 -1.07 -15.73
N SER A 108 10.30 -0.74 -16.51
CA SER A 108 9.88 -1.47 -17.71
C SER A 108 9.78 -0.54 -18.92
N THR A 109 10.18 -1.02 -20.10
CA THR A 109 9.97 -0.32 -21.37
C THR A 109 8.51 -0.28 -21.78
N LYS A 110 7.66 -1.12 -21.17
CA LYS A 110 6.19 -1.15 -21.32
C LYS A 110 5.49 -0.67 -20.04
N GLY A 111 6.18 0.12 -19.22
CA GLY A 111 5.65 0.65 -17.97
C GLY A 111 4.50 1.64 -18.19
N LYS A 112 3.43 1.48 -17.42
CA LYS A 112 2.29 2.39 -17.37
C LYS A 112 1.96 2.74 -15.92
N GLN A 113 1.52 3.98 -15.68
CA GLN A 113 1.00 4.41 -14.39
C GLN A 113 -0.50 4.67 -14.47
N ILE A 114 -1.23 4.27 -13.43
CA ILE A 114 -2.65 4.61 -13.25
C ILE A 114 -2.80 5.25 -11.86
N ILE A 115 -3.42 6.44 -11.81
CA ILE A 115 -3.67 7.16 -10.57
C ILE A 115 -5.08 6.83 -10.07
N ALA A 116 -5.16 6.32 -8.84
CA ALA A 116 -6.43 6.15 -8.13
C ALA A 116 -6.82 7.48 -7.46
N GLU A 117 -7.35 8.41 -8.26
CA GLU A 117 -7.66 9.80 -7.89
C GLU A 117 -8.52 9.95 -6.63
N HIS A 118 -9.30 8.93 -6.30
CA HIS A 118 -10.25 8.94 -5.20
C HIS A 118 -9.80 8.08 -4.00
N SER A 119 -8.62 7.45 -4.06
CA SER A 119 -8.08 6.59 -3.01
C SER A 119 -6.79 7.14 -2.39
N ASP A 120 -6.66 6.88 -1.09
CA ASP A 120 -5.38 6.87 -0.38
C ASP A 120 -4.63 5.54 -0.61
N HIS A 121 -3.70 5.19 0.28
CA HIS A 121 -2.94 3.93 0.28
C HIS A 121 -3.82 2.66 0.18
N GLN A 122 -5.10 2.70 0.53
CA GLN A 122 -6.03 1.56 0.51
C GLN A 122 -6.80 1.44 -0.82
N ILE A 123 -6.10 1.45 -1.95
CA ILE A 123 -6.71 1.35 -3.31
C ILE A 123 -7.61 0.11 -3.42
N THR A 124 -7.18 -1.02 -2.86
CA THR A 124 -7.97 -2.27 -2.83
C THR A 124 -9.33 -2.14 -2.16
N ARG A 125 -9.49 -1.16 -1.27
CA ARG A 125 -10.74 -0.91 -0.55
C ARG A 125 -11.55 0.22 -1.20
N ASN A 126 -10.90 1.31 -1.59
CA ASN A 126 -11.57 2.53 -1.99
C ASN A 126 -11.86 2.58 -3.50
N GLN A 127 -11.03 1.95 -4.32
CA GLN A 127 -11.15 1.91 -5.78
C GLN A 127 -10.74 0.52 -6.33
N PRO A 128 -11.39 -0.57 -5.88
CA PRO A 128 -11.07 -1.93 -6.31
C PRO A 128 -11.22 -2.15 -7.82
N GLU A 129 -12.10 -1.40 -8.49
CA GLU A 129 -12.33 -1.46 -9.93
C GLU A 129 -11.07 -1.22 -10.76
N ILE A 130 -10.23 -0.26 -10.34
CA ILE A 130 -8.96 0.04 -11.02
C ILE A 130 -8.02 -1.17 -11.02
N ILE A 131 -8.04 -1.97 -9.95
CA ILE A 131 -7.21 -3.18 -9.85
C ILE A 131 -7.70 -4.23 -10.84
N ILE A 132 -9.02 -4.43 -10.92
CA ILE A 132 -9.63 -5.39 -11.83
C ILE A 132 -9.30 -5.02 -13.28
N ASP A 133 -9.44 -3.75 -13.63
CA ASP A 133 -9.18 -3.27 -14.98
C ASP A 133 -7.70 -3.36 -15.34
N ALA A 134 -6.80 -3.03 -14.40
CA ALA A 134 -5.36 -3.19 -14.60
C ALA A 134 -4.96 -4.66 -14.83
N ILE A 135 -5.53 -5.60 -14.07
CA ILE A 135 -5.26 -7.03 -14.25
C ILE A 135 -5.77 -7.51 -15.63
N LYS A 136 -6.98 -7.12 -16.02
CA LYS A 136 -7.53 -7.46 -17.34
C LYS A 136 -6.67 -6.89 -18.47
N GLU A 137 -6.21 -5.64 -18.33
CA GLU A 137 -5.31 -5.01 -19.29
C GLU A 137 -4.00 -5.80 -19.42
N LEU A 138 -3.39 -6.19 -18.29
CA LEU A 138 -2.15 -6.95 -18.26
C LEU A 138 -2.29 -8.27 -19.03
N ILE A 139 -3.33 -9.06 -18.71
CA ILE A 139 -3.59 -10.38 -19.33
C ILE A 139 -3.84 -10.24 -20.84
N ASN A 140 -4.68 -9.29 -21.23
CA ASN A 140 -5.02 -9.07 -22.65
C ASN A 140 -3.84 -8.49 -23.46
N SER A 141 -2.91 -7.79 -22.80
CA SER A 141 -1.69 -7.27 -23.45
C SER A 141 -0.69 -8.38 -23.80
N GLU A 142 -0.66 -9.46 -23.02
CA GLU A 142 0.19 -10.64 -23.26
C GLU A 142 -0.41 -11.58 -24.31
N GLU A 143 -1.75 -11.74 -24.36
CA GLU A 143 -2.41 -12.54 -25.42
C GLU A 143 -2.13 -12.02 -26.83
N LYS A 144 -1.96 -10.69 -26.99
CA LYS A 144 -1.58 -10.08 -28.27
C LYS A 144 -0.12 -10.31 -28.67
N LEU A 145 0.73 -10.74 -27.73
CA LEU A 145 2.15 -11.03 -27.96
C LEU A 145 2.44 -12.53 -28.12
N GLY A 146 1.47 -13.40 -27.81
CA GLY A 146 1.57 -14.87 -27.90
C GLY A 146 1.13 -15.48 -29.24
N VAL A 147 0.92 -14.69 -30.28
CA VAL A 147 0.62 -15.18 -31.64
C VAL A 147 1.85 -14.96 -32.53
N HIS A 148 2.88 -15.78 -32.32
CA HIS A 148 3.92 -16.10 -33.29
C HIS A 148 4.49 -17.49 -33.01
#